data_AF-A0A661Q9E6-F1
#
_entry.id   AF-A0A661Q9E6-F1
#
_cell.length_a   1.000
_cell.length_b   1.000
_cell.length_c   1.000
_cell.angle_alpha   90.00
_cell.angle_beta   90.00
_cell.angle_gamma   90.00
#
_symmetry.space_group_name_H-M   'P 1'
#
loop_
_entity.id
_entity.type
_entity.pdbx_description
1 polymer ?
#
loop_
_entity_poly.entity_id
_entity_poly.type
_entity_poly.pdbx_seq_one_letter_code
_entity_poly.pdbx_strand_id
1 'polypeptide(L)'
;MSVTRFTQAVQTKLWQFTHSFAADYSKPEHKFIHQGLFGLLKGGQVQINTIGRSLQEKISNKKVTKRLGYHLGKEALSFRINQSTIKVQKSRLACCKYLILDLSDIVKDYAQTMEGLARVHDGSEDELSEGYWLCNASAVSKDASTVIPLYSELYSHKAETTSQNGKIVSAINQVMHYAKADSIWVMDRGMDRNVLYDELNSADYRYIIRQNGNRNLIHNGKEQALKKISHKVKLKWEYQSFRIYKNKKRALYFSGGAVKVFLPRRKKELWLVVLKQQGHGYSWYLMNNPACLTEQDAVETVLEGYKLRWKIEEIHRQIKADYNLEAIRLQRYEALKTLNALLWMAVSFLYTRLEPMVVDIVLEPELGLVNRKKISDLLRFVYYKLSLAVKRILSLARVYYPPRGSTPKIGQLALPFAECP
;
A
#
# COMPACT_ATOMS: atom_id res chain seq x y z
N MET A 1 26.16 16.66 0.81
CA MET A 1 25.85 16.83 2.25
C MET A 1 26.27 15.52 2.91
N SER A 2 27.15 15.50 3.92
CA SER A 2 27.73 14.22 4.34
C SER A 2 26.68 13.17 4.73
N VAL A 3 26.92 11.90 4.37
CA VAL A 3 26.03 10.77 4.72
C VAL A 3 25.70 10.75 6.22
N THR A 4 26.62 11.18 7.08
CA THR A 4 26.43 11.32 8.53
C THR A 4 25.22 12.20 8.89
N ARG A 5 24.99 13.32 8.18
CA ARG A 5 23.83 14.19 8.42
C ARG A 5 22.51 13.47 8.09
N PHE A 6 22.48 12.75 6.97
CA PHE A 6 21.31 11.94 6.61
C PHE A 6 21.08 10.81 7.61
N THR A 7 22.13 10.19 8.14
CA THR A 7 22.02 9.18 9.19
C THR A 7 21.31 9.74 10.42
N GLN A 8 21.75 10.89 10.94
CA GLN A 8 21.11 11.54 12.08
C GLN A 8 19.64 11.93 11.78
N ALA A 9 19.37 12.48 10.60
CA ALA A 9 18.04 12.89 10.20
C ALA A 9 17.06 11.71 10.09
N VAL A 10 17.47 10.61 9.42
CA VAL A 10 16.66 9.39 9.29
C VAL A 10 16.39 8.77 10.65
N GLN A 11 17.40 8.68 11.52
CA GLN A 11 17.23 8.14 12.87
C GLN A 11 16.30 8.98 13.74
N THR A 12 16.44 10.31 13.68
CA THR A 12 15.56 11.23 14.41
C THR A 12 14.13 11.10 13.94
N LYS A 13 13.90 11.08 12.62
CA LYS A 13 12.56 10.90 12.03
C LYS A 13 11.97 9.53 12.39
N LEU A 14 12.78 8.46 12.37
CA LEU A 14 12.32 7.11 12.75
C LEU A 14 11.91 7.08 14.23
N TRP A 15 12.72 7.67 15.10
CA TRP A 15 12.37 7.80 16.51
C TRP A 15 11.07 8.58 16.70
N GLN A 16 10.94 9.77 16.11
CA GLN A 16 9.73 10.60 16.18
C GLN A 16 8.50 9.86 15.67
N PHE A 17 8.64 9.15 14.55
CA PHE A 17 7.58 8.32 13.99
C PHE A 17 7.11 7.26 14.99
N THR A 18 8.03 6.48 15.53
CA THR A 18 7.67 5.45 16.53
C THR A 18 7.19 6.04 17.85
N HIS A 19 7.68 7.22 18.22
CA HIS A 19 7.31 7.87 19.48
C HIS A 19 5.86 8.37 19.45
N SER A 20 5.36 8.78 18.28
CA SER A 20 3.99 9.29 18.11
C SER A 20 2.88 8.31 18.51
N PHE A 21 3.18 7.01 18.57
CA PHE A 21 2.26 5.96 19.02
C PHE A 21 2.82 5.16 20.21
N ALA A 22 3.85 5.66 20.90
CA ALA A 22 4.49 4.92 22.00
C ALA A 22 3.54 4.63 23.18
N ALA A 23 2.58 5.52 23.43
CA ALA A 23 1.58 5.37 24.50
C ALA A 23 0.62 4.18 24.26
N ASP A 24 0.48 3.72 23.01
CA ASP A 24 -0.41 2.60 22.65
C ASP A 24 0.23 1.22 22.95
N TYR A 25 1.48 1.19 23.45
CA TYR A 25 2.26 -0.03 23.67
C TYR A 25 2.98 -0.05 25.02
N SER A 26 3.21 -1.26 25.54
CA SER A 26 4.15 -1.43 26.65
C SER A 26 5.57 -1.05 26.24
N LYS A 27 6.42 -0.61 27.19
CA LYS A 27 7.81 -0.23 26.91
C LYS A 27 8.60 -1.32 26.13
N PRO A 28 8.47 -2.64 26.45
CA PRO A 28 9.14 -3.68 25.67
C PRO A 28 8.60 -3.83 24.24
N GLU A 29 7.30 -3.67 24.04
CA GLU A 29 6.68 -3.73 22.70
C GLU A 29 7.08 -2.55 21.83
N HIS A 30 7.04 -1.34 22.40
CA HIS A 30 7.48 -0.14 21.68
C HIS A 30 8.95 -0.25 21.26
N LYS A 31 9.81 -0.71 22.18
CA LYS A 31 11.22 -0.99 21.87
C LYS A 31 11.35 -2.03 20.76
N PHE A 32 10.56 -3.11 20.81
CA PHE A 32 10.55 -4.13 19.77
C PHE A 32 10.15 -3.55 18.40
N ILE A 33 9.10 -2.73 18.34
CA ILE A 33 8.65 -2.09 17.09
C ILE A 33 9.76 -1.18 16.55
N HIS A 34 10.31 -0.29 17.39
CA HIS A 34 11.37 0.63 16.97
C HIS A 34 12.61 -0.12 16.45
N GLN A 35 13.06 -1.16 17.17
CA GLN A 35 14.17 -2.00 16.72
C GLN A 35 13.83 -2.78 15.45
N GLY A 36 12.62 -3.33 15.35
CA GLY A 36 12.15 -4.06 14.18
C GLY A 36 12.17 -3.20 12.92
N LEU A 37 11.61 -1.98 12.99
CA LEU A 37 11.65 -1.01 11.90
C LEU A 37 13.09 -0.63 11.54
N PHE A 38 13.93 -0.29 12.53
CA PHE A 38 15.33 0.03 12.28
C PHE A 38 16.07 -1.12 11.59
N GLY A 39 15.90 -2.35 12.08
CA GLY A 39 16.54 -3.54 11.55
C GLY A 39 16.06 -3.91 10.13
N LEU A 40 14.78 -3.72 9.84
CA LEU A 40 14.20 -3.86 8.49
C LEU A 40 14.78 -2.82 7.52
N LEU A 41 14.80 -1.55 7.91
CA LEU A 41 15.32 -0.45 7.08
C LEU A 41 16.83 -0.58 6.82
N LYS A 42 17.60 -0.96 7.84
CA LYS A 42 19.06 -1.14 7.73
C LYS A 42 19.44 -2.44 7.02
N GLY A 43 18.73 -3.53 7.29
CA GLY A 43 19.01 -4.83 6.68
C GLY A 43 18.50 -4.93 5.23
N GLY A 44 17.38 -4.27 4.96
CA GLY A 44 16.63 -4.39 3.70
C GLY A 44 16.17 -5.81 3.44
N GLN A 45 15.84 -6.59 4.47
CA GLN A 45 15.37 -7.98 4.34
C GLN A 45 14.46 -8.36 5.50
N VAL A 46 13.46 -9.21 5.21
CA VAL A 46 12.48 -9.71 6.21
C VAL A 46 13.02 -10.81 7.13
N GLN A 47 14.19 -11.38 6.84
CA GLN A 47 14.74 -12.47 7.64
C GLN A 47 15.11 -11.98 9.05
N ILE A 48 14.54 -12.59 10.09
CA ILE A 48 14.76 -12.18 11.49
C ILE A 48 16.24 -12.19 11.89
N ASN A 49 17.04 -13.11 11.33
CA ASN A 49 18.48 -13.15 11.53
C ASN A 49 19.18 -11.91 10.96
N THR A 50 18.77 -11.44 9.78
CA THR A 50 19.29 -10.22 9.17
C THR A 50 18.86 -9.00 9.97
N ILE A 51 17.59 -8.91 10.36
CA ILE A 51 17.07 -7.85 11.25
C ILE A 51 17.89 -7.80 12.55
N GLY A 52 18.11 -8.94 13.20
CA GLY A 52 18.88 -9.05 14.44
C GLY A 52 20.34 -8.61 14.29
N ARG A 53 21.01 -9.04 13.22
CA ARG A 53 22.40 -8.62 12.92
C ARG A 53 22.50 -7.12 12.68
N SER A 54 21.52 -6.53 12.00
CA SER A 54 21.46 -5.08 11.73
C SER A 54 21.44 -4.25 13.00
N LEU A 55 20.88 -4.76 14.11
CA LEU A 55 20.83 -4.04 15.38
C LEU A 55 22.22 -3.86 16.02
N GLN A 56 23.19 -4.72 15.69
CA GLN A 56 24.58 -4.68 16.20
C GLN A 56 24.63 -4.61 17.75
N GLU A 57 23.80 -5.40 18.41
CA GLU A 57 23.79 -5.47 19.87
C GLU A 57 25.00 -6.26 20.41
N LYS A 58 25.40 -5.97 21.65
CA LYS A 58 26.53 -6.63 22.32
C LYS A 58 26.28 -8.12 22.62
N ILE A 59 25.01 -8.55 22.66
CA ILE A 59 24.63 -9.94 22.90
C ILE A 59 24.66 -10.75 21.60
N SER A 60 24.78 -12.08 21.72
CA SER A 60 24.79 -12.94 20.54
C SER A 60 23.52 -12.80 19.70
N ASN A 61 23.66 -12.91 18.37
CA ASN A 61 22.52 -12.79 17.45
C ASN A 61 21.41 -13.80 17.78
N LYS A 62 21.76 -14.99 18.28
CA LYS A 62 20.79 -16.00 18.78
C LYS A 62 19.89 -15.44 19.89
N LYS A 63 20.45 -14.66 20.83
CA LYS A 63 19.67 -14.03 21.91
C LYS A 63 18.80 -12.89 21.37
N VAL A 64 19.32 -12.10 20.42
CA VAL A 64 18.56 -11.02 19.75
C VAL A 64 17.35 -11.61 19.01
N THR A 65 17.55 -12.63 18.19
CA THR A 65 16.49 -13.23 17.38
C THR A 65 15.47 -13.97 18.23
N LYS A 66 15.88 -14.61 19.34
CA LYS A 66 14.95 -15.15 20.34
C LYS A 66 14.04 -14.06 20.93
N ARG A 67 14.61 -12.90 21.31
CA ARG A 67 13.86 -11.77 21.85
C ARG A 67 12.89 -11.15 20.83
N LEU A 68 13.36 -10.91 19.60
CA LEU A 68 12.50 -10.42 18.51
C LEU A 68 11.39 -11.43 18.20
N GLY A 69 11.73 -12.71 18.13
CA GLY A 69 10.82 -13.82 17.87
C GLY A 69 9.72 -13.94 18.91
N TYR A 70 10.03 -13.71 20.19
CA TYR A 70 9.05 -13.69 21.27
C TYR A 70 7.95 -12.66 20.99
N HIS A 71 8.32 -11.42 20.70
CA HIS A 71 7.35 -10.35 20.42
C HIS A 71 6.58 -10.56 19.12
N LEU A 72 7.23 -11.08 18.08
CA LEU A 72 6.56 -11.36 16.80
C LEU A 72 5.36 -12.30 16.98
N GLY A 73 5.46 -13.30 17.85
CA GLY A 73 4.36 -14.24 18.10
C GLY A 73 3.36 -13.79 19.16
N LYS A 74 3.30 -12.51 19.52
CA LYS A 74 2.26 -11.99 20.40
C LYS A 74 0.96 -11.81 19.63
N GLU A 75 -0.11 -12.38 20.17
CA GLU A 75 -1.45 -12.25 19.63
C GLU A 75 -1.88 -10.78 19.49
N ALA A 76 -2.65 -10.48 18.45
CA ALA A 76 -3.19 -9.16 18.13
C ALA A 76 -2.16 -8.03 17.93
N LEU A 77 -0.85 -8.30 18.00
CA LEU A 77 0.17 -7.27 17.81
C LEU A 77 0.18 -6.76 16.36
N SER A 78 -0.02 -7.65 15.38
CA SER A 78 -0.15 -7.29 13.96
C SER A 78 -1.31 -6.31 13.72
N PHE A 79 -2.47 -6.55 14.33
CA PHE A 79 -3.63 -5.65 14.27
C PHE A 79 -3.32 -4.28 14.87
N ARG A 80 -2.74 -4.23 16.08
CA ARG A 80 -2.35 -2.96 16.72
C ARG A 80 -1.34 -2.18 15.88
N ILE A 81 -0.36 -2.85 15.28
CA ILE A 81 0.63 -2.22 14.39
C ILE A 81 -0.04 -1.62 13.16
N ASN A 82 -0.99 -2.33 12.53
CA ASN A 82 -1.77 -1.79 11.42
C ASN A 82 -2.58 -0.55 11.85
N GLN A 83 -3.27 -0.60 12.98
CA GLN A 83 -4.01 0.54 13.54
C GLN A 83 -3.09 1.76 13.79
N SER A 84 -1.94 1.56 14.43
CA SER A 84 -0.96 2.63 14.65
C SER A 84 -0.40 3.18 13.33
N THR A 85 -0.18 2.33 12.32
CA THR A 85 0.30 2.75 10.99
C THR A 85 -0.69 3.66 10.29
N ILE A 86 -1.99 3.37 10.35
CA ILE A 86 -3.01 4.23 9.75
C ILE A 86 -3.15 5.53 10.56
N LYS A 87 -3.28 5.41 11.89
CA LYS A 87 -3.46 6.54 12.83
C LYS A 87 -2.37 7.61 12.68
N VAL A 88 -1.10 7.20 12.60
CA VAL A 88 0.05 8.13 12.50
C VAL A 88 0.12 8.86 11.15
N GLN A 89 -0.63 8.40 10.14
CA GLN A 89 -0.70 9.01 8.80
C GLN A 89 -1.98 9.83 8.59
N LYS A 90 -2.86 9.98 9.60
CA LYS A 90 -4.17 10.66 9.49
C LYS A 90 -4.10 12.01 8.77
N SER A 91 -3.13 12.85 9.11
CA SER A 91 -2.98 14.18 8.48
C SER A 91 -2.66 14.09 6.99
N ARG A 92 -1.76 13.17 6.59
CA ARG A 92 -1.41 12.95 5.18
C ARG A 92 -2.52 12.25 4.41
N LEU A 93 -3.27 11.39 5.09
CA LEU A 93 -4.45 10.72 4.54
C LEU A 93 -5.54 11.74 4.16
N ALA A 94 -5.65 12.86 4.87
CA ALA A 94 -6.57 13.95 4.52
C ALA A 94 -6.27 14.60 3.15
N CYS A 95 -5.01 14.55 2.69
CA CYS A 95 -4.60 15.03 1.37
C CYS A 95 -4.82 13.98 0.25
N CYS A 96 -5.12 12.74 0.61
CA CYS A 96 -5.36 11.67 -0.35
C CYS A 96 -6.80 11.69 -0.83
N LYS A 97 -6.99 11.41 -2.13
CA LYS A 97 -8.32 11.30 -2.75
C LYS A 97 -8.72 9.83 -2.95
N TYR A 98 -7.74 8.98 -3.25
CA TYR A 98 -7.97 7.58 -3.58
C TYR A 98 -7.40 6.66 -2.52
N LEU A 99 -8.19 5.64 -2.18
CA LEU A 99 -7.79 4.51 -1.36
C LEU A 99 -7.75 3.29 -2.27
N ILE A 100 -6.60 2.68 -2.45
CA ILE A 100 -6.43 1.53 -3.33
C ILE A 100 -6.42 0.29 -2.46
N LEU A 101 -7.28 -0.68 -2.77
CA LEU A 101 -7.26 -2.02 -2.18
C LEU A 101 -6.86 -3.03 -3.24
N ASP A 102 -5.92 -3.90 -2.89
CA ASP A 102 -5.42 -4.94 -3.78
C ASP A 102 -5.03 -6.17 -2.97
N LEU A 103 -5.29 -7.35 -3.54
CA LEU A 103 -4.83 -8.60 -2.97
C LEU A 103 -3.47 -8.95 -3.55
N SER A 104 -2.68 -9.67 -2.75
CA SER A 104 -1.42 -10.24 -3.20
C SER A 104 -1.19 -11.55 -2.43
N ASP A 105 0.01 -12.08 -2.54
CA ASP A 105 0.39 -13.41 -2.10
C ASP A 105 1.87 -13.40 -1.71
N ILE A 106 2.22 -14.39 -0.89
CA ILE A 106 3.60 -14.78 -0.62
C ILE A 106 3.72 -16.25 -0.98
N VAL A 107 4.50 -16.53 -2.01
CA VAL A 107 4.77 -17.89 -2.50
C VAL A 107 5.85 -18.58 -1.65
N LYS A 108 5.67 -19.89 -1.44
CA LYS A 108 6.48 -20.77 -0.60
C LYS A 108 6.65 -22.17 -1.20
N ASP A 109 7.18 -22.25 -2.42
CA ASP A 109 7.31 -23.50 -3.18
C ASP A 109 7.97 -24.65 -2.42
N TYR A 110 8.91 -24.34 -1.52
CA TYR A 110 9.69 -25.33 -0.77
C TYR A 110 9.25 -25.50 0.69
N ALA A 111 8.25 -24.77 1.17
CA ALA A 111 7.84 -24.85 2.58
C ALA A 111 6.87 -26.01 2.79
N GLN A 112 7.14 -26.83 3.80
CA GLN A 112 6.31 -28.00 4.13
C GLN A 112 5.67 -27.91 5.51
N THR A 113 6.35 -27.23 6.45
CA THR A 113 6.03 -27.29 7.89
C THR A 113 5.62 -25.96 8.50
N MET A 114 5.62 -24.86 7.75
CA MET A 114 5.22 -23.55 8.27
C MET A 114 3.72 -23.56 8.60
N GLU A 115 3.34 -23.01 9.75
CA GLU A 115 1.94 -22.95 10.16
C GLU A 115 1.11 -22.14 9.16
N GLY A 116 -0.08 -22.65 8.83
CA GLY A 116 -1.00 -21.95 7.95
C GLY A 116 -0.61 -21.91 6.47
N LEU A 117 0.32 -22.74 5.99
CA LEU A 117 0.53 -22.87 4.54
C LEU A 117 -0.77 -23.29 3.84
N ALA A 118 -1.21 -22.48 2.87
CA ALA A 118 -2.40 -22.72 2.08
C ALA A 118 -2.09 -22.49 0.60
N ARG A 119 -2.95 -23.01 -0.27
CA ARG A 119 -2.85 -22.74 -1.71
C ARG A 119 -3.12 -21.27 -2.01
N VAL A 120 -2.19 -20.66 -2.72
CA VAL A 120 -2.25 -19.30 -3.27
C VAL A 120 -2.09 -19.36 -4.78
N HIS A 121 -2.60 -18.35 -5.46
CA HIS A 121 -2.39 -18.17 -6.88
C HIS A 121 -1.20 -17.22 -7.07
N ASP A 122 -0.10 -17.69 -7.63
CA ASP A 122 1.02 -16.84 -7.98
C ASP A 122 0.61 -15.97 -9.18
N GLY A 123 0.34 -14.69 -8.92
CA GLY A 123 -0.01 -13.75 -9.98
C GLY A 123 1.13 -13.46 -10.98
N SER A 124 2.34 -13.95 -10.72
CA SER A 124 3.52 -13.77 -11.57
C SER A 124 3.68 -14.91 -12.57
N GLU A 125 3.50 -16.15 -12.12
CA GLU A 125 3.65 -17.37 -12.93
C GLU A 125 2.29 -17.96 -13.39
N ASP A 126 1.16 -17.44 -12.90
CA ASP A 126 -0.21 -17.93 -13.19
C ASP A 126 -0.43 -19.39 -12.74
N GLU A 127 0.26 -19.82 -11.67
CA GLU A 127 0.22 -21.17 -11.12
C GLU A 127 -0.26 -21.21 -9.67
N LEU A 128 -0.71 -22.39 -9.22
CA LEU A 128 -1.03 -22.62 -7.82
C LEU A 128 0.23 -23.05 -7.07
N SER A 129 0.57 -22.33 -6.01
CA SER A 129 1.66 -22.69 -5.10
C SER A 129 1.20 -22.65 -3.63
N GLU A 130 2.01 -23.19 -2.73
CA GLU A 130 1.80 -23.07 -1.28
C GLU A 130 2.27 -21.69 -0.82
N GLY A 131 1.56 -21.09 0.14
CA GLY A 131 1.86 -19.74 0.56
C GLY A 131 0.84 -19.10 1.51
N TYR A 132 0.80 -17.78 1.46
CA TYR A 132 -0.10 -16.94 2.27
C TYR A 132 -0.71 -15.84 1.42
N TRP A 133 -1.95 -15.48 1.71
CA TRP A 133 -2.61 -14.35 1.06
C TRP A 133 -2.29 -13.04 1.78
N LEU A 134 -2.33 -11.94 1.04
CA LEU A 134 -2.18 -10.58 1.54
C LEU A 134 -3.41 -9.75 1.14
N CYS A 135 -3.92 -8.96 2.08
CA CYS A 135 -4.88 -7.89 1.81
C CYS A 135 -4.22 -6.55 2.12
N ASN A 136 -3.95 -5.76 1.07
CA ASN A 136 -3.18 -4.54 1.17
C ASN A 136 -4.04 -3.33 0.83
N ALA A 137 -3.81 -2.22 1.55
CA ALA A 137 -4.39 -0.94 1.21
C ALA A 137 -3.34 0.18 1.21
N SER A 138 -3.49 1.10 0.27
CA SER A 138 -2.67 2.30 0.17
C SER A 138 -3.52 3.52 -0.14
N ALA A 139 -3.06 4.71 0.22
CA ALA A 139 -3.70 5.96 -0.17
C ALA A 139 -2.81 6.76 -1.13
N VAL A 140 -3.43 7.46 -2.07
CA VAL A 140 -2.73 8.25 -3.09
C VAL A 140 -3.42 9.60 -3.27
N SER A 141 -2.61 10.66 -3.33
CA SER A 141 -3.07 12.01 -3.68
C SER A 141 -3.45 12.10 -5.17
N LYS A 142 -4.32 13.06 -5.52
CA LYS A 142 -4.81 13.23 -6.90
C LYS A 142 -3.67 13.39 -7.93
N ASP A 143 -2.63 14.11 -7.57
CA ASP A 143 -1.44 14.38 -8.38
C ASP A 143 -0.38 13.27 -8.33
N ALA A 144 -0.63 12.19 -7.57
CA ALA A 144 0.30 11.09 -7.33
C ALA A 144 1.62 11.45 -6.62
N SER A 145 1.73 12.65 -6.04
CA SER A 145 2.91 13.10 -5.30
C SER A 145 3.08 12.34 -3.98
N THR A 146 1.97 12.10 -3.28
CA THR A 146 1.94 11.34 -2.03
C THR A 146 1.38 9.93 -2.28
N VAL A 147 2.14 8.93 -1.84
CA VAL A 147 1.72 7.52 -1.79
C VAL A 147 1.94 7.01 -0.37
N ILE A 148 0.91 6.43 0.24
CA ILE A 148 0.94 5.97 1.63
C ILE A 148 0.57 4.49 1.68
N PRO A 149 1.52 3.58 1.92
CA PRO A 149 1.21 2.22 2.38
C PRO A 149 0.52 2.32 3.74
N LEU A 150 -0.77 1.97 3.82
CA LEU A 150 -1.59 2.17 5.02
C LEU A 150 -1.75 0.89 5.83
N TYR A 151 -2.08 -0.19 5.15
CA TYR A 151 -2.50 -1.43 5.78
C TYR A 151 -2.01 -2.64 4.99
N SER A 152 -1.58 -3.67 5.70
CA SER A 152 -1.29 -4.98 5.11
C SER A 152 -1.60 -6.07 6.13
N GLU A 153 -2.53 -6.94 5.79
CA GLU A 153 -2.84 -8.13 6.57
C GLU A 153 -2.45 -9.38 5.79
N LEU A 154 -1.59 -10.19 6.41
CA LEU A 154 -1.31 -11.55 5.98
C LEU A 154 -2.35 -12.47 6.57
N TYR A 155 -2.94 -13.32 5.73
CA TYR A 155 -3.91 -14.31 6.16
C TYR A 155 -3.77 -15.66 5.45
N SER A 156 -4.32 -16.70 6.07
CA SER A 156 -4.39 -18.06 5.54
C SER A 156 -5.76 -18.67 5.81
N HIS A 157 -6.35 -19.26 4.78
CA HIS A 157 -7.59 -20.02 4.90
C HIS A 157 -7.43 -21.36 5.64
N LYS A 158 -6.20 -21.82 5.88
CA LYS A 158 -5.92 -23.01 6.69
C LYS A 158 -5.75 -22.67 8.17
N ALA A 159 -5.28 -21.47 8.48
CA ALA A 159 -5.07 -21.01 9.86
C ALA A 159 -6.25 -20.23 10.44
N GLU A 160 -7.15 -19.71 9.60
CA GLU A 160 -8.25 -18.85 10.01
C GLU A 160 -9.56 -19.21 9.30
N THR A 161 -10.68 -19.03 9.99
CA THR A 161 -12.04 -19.24 9.45
C THR A 161 -12.59 -18.02 8.70
N THR A 162 -11.90 -16.89 8.76
CA THR A 162 -12.36 -15.65 8.13
C THR A 162 -12.26 -15.76 6.61
N SER A 163 -13.36 -15.48 5.91
CA SER A 163 -13.36 -15.45 4.44
C SER A 163 -12.53 -14.29 3.89
N GLN A 164 -12.08 -14.41 2.63
CA GLN A 164 -11.38 -13.33 1.95
C GLN A 164 -12.24 -12.05 1.88
N ASN A 165 -13.57 -12.18 1.70
CA ASN A 165 -14.48 -11.03 1.75
C ASN A 165 -14.45 -10.37 3.13
N GLY A 166 -14.44 -11.16 4.22
CA GLY A 166 -14.32 -10.63 5.59
C GLY A 166 -13.01 -9.87 5.82
N LYS A 167 -11.90 -10.34 5.24
CA LYS A 167 -10.61 -9.64 5.27
C LYS A 167 -10.66 -8.31 4.54
N ILE A 168 -11.23 -8.28 3.33
CA ILE A 168 -11.40 -7.07 2.53
C ILE A 168 -12.26 -6.04 3.29
N VAL A 169 -13.42 -6.47 3.81
CA VAL A 169 -14.32 -5.60 4.58
C VAL A 169 -13.63 -5.06 5.84
N SER A 170 -12.90 -5.91 6.57
CA SER A 170 -12.12 -5.47 7.73
C SER A 170 -11.08 -4.41 7.35
N ALA A 171 -10.33 -4.62 6.26
CA ALA A 171 -9.34 -3.66 5.78
C ALA A 171 -9.99 -2.31 5.42
N ILE A 172 -11.12 -2.34 4.71
CA ILE A 172 -11.89 -1.14 4.35
C ILE A 172 -12.30 -0.38 5.61
N ASN A 173 -12.93 -1.06 6.58
CA ASN A 173 -13.45 -0.43 7.78
C ASN A 173 -12.34 0.14 8.67
N GLN A 174 -11.21 -0.56 8.79
CA GLN A 174 -10.05 -0.07 9.54
C GLN A 174 -9.44 1.19 8.92
N VAL A 175 -9.36 1.27 7.59
CA VAL A 175 -8.84 2.46 6.90
C VAL A 175 -9.85 3.61 6.98
N MET A 176 -11.13 3.33 6.75
CA MET A 176 -12.20 4.35 6.77
C MET A 176 -12.41 4.99 8.13
N HIS A 177 -12.02 4.31 9.22
CA HIS A 177 -12.03 4.91 10.57
C HIS A 177 -11.14 6.18 10.66
N TYR A 178 -10.10 6.28 9.83
CA TYR A 178 -9.17 7.42 9.83
C TYR A 178 -9.20 8.25 8.53
N ALA A 179 -9.69 7.67 7.43
CA ALA A 179 -9.82 8.35 6.15
C ALA A 179 -10.98 9.37 6.14
N LYS A 180 -10.97 10.26 5.15
CA LYS A 180 -12.10 11.16 4.94
C LYS A 180 -13.26 10.39 4.31
N ALA A 181 -14.49 10.73 4.68
CA ALA A 181 -15.70 10.11 4.14
C ALA A 181 -15.84 10.27 2.60
N ASP A 182 -15.20 11.29 2.03
CA ASP A 182 -15.23 11.58 0.60
C ASP A 182 -14.15 10.86 -0.22
N SER A 183 -13.30 10.06 0.44
CA SER A 183 -12.25 9.26 -0.19
C SER A 183 -12.84 8.15 -1.05
N ILE A 184 -12.24 7.89 -2.21
CA ILE A 184 -12.77 6.94 -3.20
C ILE A 184 -11.94 5.65 -3.17
N TRP A 185 -12.57 4.54 -2.82
CA TRP A 185 -11.95 3.23 -2.95
C TRP A 185 -11.76 2.85 -4.42
N VAL A 186 -10.58 2.39 -4.81
CA VAL A 186 -10.27 1.92 -6.16
C VAL A 186 -9.85 0.48 -6.06
N MET A 187 -10.60 -0.38 -6.72
CA MET A 187 -10.42 -1.82 -6.64
C MET A 187 -10.40 -2.45 -8.03
N ASP A 188 -9.70 -3.56 -8.13
CA ASP A 188 -9.54 -4.30 -9.37
C ASP A 188 -10.74 -5.23 -9.64
N ARG A 189 -10.56 -6.12 -10.61
CA ARG A 189 -11.53 -7.10 -11.05
C ARG A 189 -11.83 -8.18 -10.00
N GLY A 190 -10.86 -8.48 -9.13
CA GLY A 190 -11.03 -9.42 -8.02
C GLY A 190 -12.13 -9.00 -7.05
N MET A 191 -12.49 -7.70 -7.02
CA MET A 191 -13.49 -7.14 -6.10
C MET A 191 -14.90 -6.98 -6.70
N ASP A 192 -15.14 -7.43 -7.93
CA ASP A 192 -16.49 -7.46 -8.53
C ASP A 192 -17.37 -8.56 -7.89
N ARG A 193 -17.76 -8.33 -6.62
CA ARG A 193 -18.48 -9.30 -5.77
C ARG A 193 -19.71 -8.66 -5.14
N ASN A 194 -20.83 -9.37 -5.14
CA ASN A 194 -22.09 -8.89 -4.54
C ASN A 194 -21.94 -8.45 -3.08
N VAL A 195 -21.26 -9.26 -2.27
CA VAL A 195 -21.03 -8.98 -0.84
C VAL A 195 -20.30 -7.65 -0.62
N LEU A 196 -19.33 -7.31 -1.48
CA LEU A 196 -18.60 -6.05 -1.36
C LEU A 196 -19.46 -4.86 -1.76
N TYR A 197 -20.31 -5.00 -2.78
CA TYR A 197 -21.30 -3.97 -3.11
C TYR A 197 -22.27 -3.73 -1.95
N ASP A 198 -22.71 -4.78 -1.25
CA ASP A 198 -23.63 -4.64 -0.12
C ASP A 198 -22.99 -3.85 1.03
N GLU A 199 -21.76 -4.18 1.40
CA GLU A 199 -21.03 -3.46 2.44
C GLU A 199 -20.78 -1.99 2.06
N LEU A 200 -20.19 -1.76 0.87
CA LEU A 200 -19.84 -0.42 0.41
C LEU A 200 -21.08 0.48 0.26
N ASN A 201 -22.19 -0.09 -0.19
CA ASN A 201 -23.42 0.67 -0.36
C ASN A 201 -24.12 0.97 0.96
N SER A 202 -24.13 0.01 1.89
CA SER A 202 -24.71 0.18 3.23
C SER A 202 -23.97 1.24 4.05
N ALA A 203 -22.65 1.31 3.92
CA ALA A 203 -21.81 2.30 4.60
C ALA A 203 -21.70 3.64 3.84
N ASP A 204 -22.41 3.78 2.71
CA ASP A 204 -22.34 4.92 1.77
C ASP A 204 -20.92 5.30 1.33
N TYR A 205 -20.04 4.32 1.20
CA TYR A 205 -18.67 4.53 0.73
C TYR A 205 -18.64 4.81 -0.78
N ARG A 206 -17.71 5.68 -1.16
CA ARG A 206 -17.40 5.98 -2.56
C ARG A 206 -16.43 4.95 -3.09
N TYR A 207 -16.66 4.45 -4.29
CA TYR A 207 -15.82 3.40 -4.87
C TYR A 207 -15.81 3.41 -6.39
N ILE A 208 -14.77 2.80 -6.95
CA ILE A 208 -14.57 2.41 -8.33
C ILE A 208 -14.13 0.94 -8.31
N ILE A 209 -14.95 0.05 -8.88
CA ILE A 209 -14.63 -1.38 -9.01
C ILE A 209 -14.59 -1.74 -10.48
N ARG A 210 -13.43 -2.24 -10.95
CA ARG A 210 -13.31 -2.76 -12.32
C ARG A 210 -14.11 -4.05 -12.45
N GLN A 211 -14.84 -4.17 -13.55
CA GLN A 211 -15.76 -5.29 -13.77
C GLN A 211 -15.08 -6.42 -14.54
N ASN A 212 -15.50 -7.66 -14.24
CA ASN A 212 -15.15 -8.84 -15.04
C ASN A 212 -15.97 -8.94 -16.34
N GLY A 213 -17.08 -8.19 -16.44
CA GLY A 213 -17.94 -8.12 -17.61
C GLY A 213 -19.00 -9.23 -17.70
N ASN A 214 -19.08 -10.11 -16.70
CA ASN A 214 -20.04 -11.23 -16.63
C ASN A 214 -21.33 -10.87 -15.88
N ARG A 215 -21.45 -9.63 -15.41
CA ARG A 215 -22.55 -9.15 -14.58
C ARG A 215 -23.74 -8.68 -15.43
N ASN A 216 -24.95 -8.88 -14.91
CA ASN A 216 -26.15 -8.20 -15.39
C ASN A 216 -26.39 -6.92 -14.59
N LEU A 217 -26.87 -5.88 -15.27
CA LEU A 217 -27.20 -4.58 -14.72
C LEU A 217 -28.59 -4.16 -15.19
N ILE A 218 -29.26 -3.33 -14.41
CA ILE A 218 -30.53 -2.72 -14.81
C ILE A 218 -30.21 -1.38 -15.47
N HIS A 219 -30.63 -1.22 -16.72
CA HIS A 219 -30.50 0.01 -17.51
C HIS A 219 -31.83 0.26 -18.24
N ASN A 220 -32.37 1.47 -18.13
CA ASN A 220 -33.70 1.83 -18.63
C ASN A 220 -34.81 0.85 -18.18
N GLY A 221 -34.78 0.47 -16.90
CA GLY A 221 -35.76 -0.44 -16.29
C GLY A 221 -35.67 -1.91 -16.68
N LYS A 222 -34.70 -2.30 -17.53
CA LYS A 222 -34.52 -3.70 -17.97
C LYS A 222 -33.20 -4.27 -17.50
N GLU A 223 -33.23 -5.51 -17.01
CA GLU A 223 -32.01 -6.27 -16.72
C GLU A 223 -31.34 -6.70 -18.03
N GLN A 224 -30.07 -6.35 -18.19
CA GLN A 224 -29.28 -6.57 -19.39
C GLN A 224 -27.84 -6.95 -19.01
N ALA A 225 -27.20 -7.80 -19.81
CA ALA A 225 -25.78 -8.08 -19.65
C ALA A 225 -24.95 -6.80 -19.80
N LEU A 226 -23.98 -6.59 -18.91
CA LEU A 226 -23.13 -5.40 -18.88
C LEU A 226 -22.49 -5.12 -20.25
N LYS A 227 -22.00 -6.15 -20.93
CA LYS A 227 -21.42 -6.02 -22.28
C LYS A 227 -22.44 -5.48 -23.29
N LYS A 228 -23.71 -5.90 -23.23
CA LYS A 228 -24.75 -5.39 -24.15
C LYS A 228 -25.02 -3.90 -23.93
N ILE A 229 -24.99 -3.45 -22.68
CA ILE A 229 -25.11 -2.03 -22.34
C ILE A 229 -23.88 -1.29 -22.87
N SER A 230 -22.67 -1.79 -22.60
CA SER A 230 -21.43 -1.09 -22.96
C SER A 230 -21.25 -0.83 -24.45
N HIS A 231 -21.72 -1.73 -25.32
CA HIS A 231 -21.64 -1.53 -26.78
C HIS A 231 -22.56 -0.40 -27.29
N LYS A 232 -23.57 -0.02 -26.50
CA LYS A 232 -24.50 1.09 -26.81
C LYS A 232 -24.05 2.42 -26.22
N VAL A 233 -23.10 2.41 -25.30
CA VAL A 233 -22.56 3.63 -24.69
C VAL A 233 -21.73 4.37 -25.74
N LYS A 234 -22.10 5.63 -26.01
CA LYS A 234 -21.33 6.52 -26.88
C LYS A 234 -20.04 6.94 -26.16
N LEU A 235 -18.90 6.66 -26.76
CA LEU A 235 -17.59 7.10 -26.25
C LEU A 235 -17.34 8.53 -26.75
N LYS A 236 -17.79 9.53 -25.98
CA LYS A 236 -17.77 10.93 -26.40
C LYS A 236 -16.43 11.63 -26.15
N TRP A 237 -15.63 11.11 -25.22
CA TRP A 237 -14.43 11.79 -24.74
C TRP A 237 -13.17 11.01 -25.06
N GLU A 238 -12.15 11.72 -25.50
CA GLU A 238 -10.82 11.18 -25.81
C GLU A 238 -9.81 11.68 -24.78
N TYR A 239 -8.97 10.78 -24.27
CA TYR A 239 -7.99 11.06 -23.24
C TYR A 239 -6.63 10.51 -23.61
N GLN A 240 -5.59 11.27 -23.29
CA GLN A 240 -4.21 10.83 -23.37
C GLN A 240 -3.66 10.62 -21.95
N SER A 241 -3.07 9.45 -21.72
CA SER A 241 -2.32 9.14 -20.51
C SER A 241 -0.90 8.71 -20.87
N PHE A 242 -0.07 8.53 -19.85
CA PHE A 242 1.31 8.13 -20.03
C PHE A 242 1.68 7.01 -19.07
N ARG A 243 2.38 6.02 -19.60
CA ARG A 243 3.03 4.96 -18.82
C ARG A 243 4.54 5.06 -19.00
N ILE A 244 5.28 4.95 -17.90
CA ILE A 244 6.73 4.87 -17.95
C ILE A 244 7.09 3.38 -18.05
N TYR A 245 7.75 3.00 -19.14
CA TYR A 245 8.23 1.65 -19.37
C TYR A 245 9.70 1.69 -19.80
N LYS A 246 10.58 0.97 -19.09
CA LYS A 246 12.04 0.98 -19.33
C LYS A 246 12.61 2.40 -19.50
N ASN A 247 12.27 3.33 -18.61
CA ASN A 247 12.65 4.76 -18.65
C ASN A 247 12.15 5.57 -19.86
N LYS A 248 11.24 5.02 -20.67
CA LYS A 248 10.61 5.72 -21.78
C LYS A 248 9.16 6.02 -21.44
N LYS A 249 8.74 7.26 -21.66
CA LYS A 249 7.35 7.68 -21.56
C LYS A 249 6.62 7.21 -22.81
N ARG A 250 5.63 6.32 -22.65
CA ARG A 250 4.75 5.86 -23.73
C ARG A 250 3.37 6.49 -23.56
N ALA A 251 2.87 7.11 -24.61
CA ALA A 251 1.51 7.62 -24.65
C ALA A 251 0.51 6.45 -24.75
N LEU A 252 -0.61 6.58 -24.07
CA LEU A 252 -1.76 5.68 -24.12
C LEU A 252 -2.98 6.54 -24.43
N TYR A 253 -3.79 6.10 -25.39
CA TYR A 253 -5.00 6.82 -25.81
C TYR A 253 -6.23 6.02 -25.41
N PHE A 254 -7.22 6.71 -24.86
CA PHE A 254 -8.46 6.14 -24.34
C PHE A 254 -9.66 6.93 -24.83
N SER A 255 -10.65 6.23 -25.35
CA SER A 255 -11.99 6.76 -25.57
C SER A 255 -12.88 6.34 -24.40
N GLY A 256 -13.65 7.27 -23.84
CA GLY A 256 -14.47 7.04 -22.65
C GLY A 256 -15.93 7.45 -22.85
N GLY A 257 -16.82 6.73 -22.16
CA GLY A 257 -18.24 7.05 -22.04
C GLY A 257 -18.80 6.53 -20.72
N ALA A 258 -19.92 7.09 -20.25
CA ALA A 258 -20.56 6.64 -19.03
C ALA A 258 -22.07 6.61 -19.17
N VAL A 259 -22.73 5.80 -18.35
CA VAL A 259 -24.19 5.73 -18.26
C VAL A 259 -24.62 5.32 -16.86
N LYS A 260 -25.80 5.76 -16.42
CA LYS A 260 -26.38 5.37 -15.13
C LYS A 260 -26.94 3.95 -15.20
N VAL A 261 -26.68 3.16 -14.16
CA VAL A 261 -27.13 1.77 -14.05
C VAL A 261 -27.47 1.42 -12.61
N PHE A 262 -28.20 0.34 -12.40
CA PHE A 262 -28.42 -0.25 -11.09
C PHE A 262 -27.92 -1.68 -11.05
N LEU A 263 -27.46 -2.11 -9.88
CA LEU A 263 -27.24 -3.52 -9.62
C LEU A 263 -28.58 -4.23 -9.43
N PRO A 264 -28.79 -5.45 -9.96
CA PRO A 264 -29.98 -6.22 -9.68
C PRO A 264 -30.22 -6.36 -8.18
N ARG A 265 -31.49 -6.26 -7.77
CA ARG A 265 -31.95 -6.33 -6.37
C ARG A 265 -31.42 -5.21 -5.46
N ARG A 266 -30.81 -4.16 -6.02
CA ARG A 266 -30.33 -2.99 -5.26
C ARG A 266 -30.91 -1.72 -5.88
N LYS A 267 -31.24 -0.75 -5.03
CA LYS A 267 -31.81 0.53 -5.45
C LYS A 267 -30.76 1.63 -5.65
N LYS A 268 -29.48 1.35 -5.35
CA LYS A 268 -28.41 2.34 -5.47
C LYS A 268 -28.04 2.55 -6.93
N GLU A 269 -28.20 3.78 -7.39
CA GLU A 269 -27.77 4.21 -8.72
C GLU A 269 -26.24 4.29 -8.76
N LEU A 270 -25.65 3.73 -9.82
CA LEU A 270 -24.21 3.71 -10.06
C LEU A 270 -23.91 4.25 -11.46
N TRP A 271 -22.66 4.67 -11.66
CA TRP A 271 -22.12 4.93 -12.98
C TRP A 271 -21.48 3.65 -13.54
N LEU A 272 -21.90 3.23 -14.74
CA LEU A 272 -21.13 2.31 -15.59
C LEU A 272 -20.24 3.16 -16.49
N VAL A 273 -18.94 3.17 -16.20
CA VAL A 273 -17.95 3.82 -17.05
C VAL A 273 -17.33 2.80 -17.99
N VAL A 274 -17.32 3.12 -19.28
CA VAL A 274 -16.78 2.31 -20.37
C VAL A 274 -15.57 3.02 -20.93
N LEU A 275 -14.41 2.37 -20.87
CA LEU A 275 -13.17 2.85 -21.46
C LEU A 275 -12.74 1.90 -22.58
N LYS A 276 -12.30 2.45 -23.71
CA LYS A 276 -11.67 1.71 -24.80
C LYS A 276 -10.26 2.25 -25.01
N GLN A 277 -9.25 1.42 -24.76
CA GLN A 277 -7.88 1.79 -25.07
C GLN A 277 -7.58 1.48 -26.54
N GLN A 278 -6.88 2.38 -27.23
CA GLN A 278 -6.47 2.16 -28.62
C GLN A 278 -5.66 0.85 -28.76
N GLY A 279 -6.07 -0.03 -29.68
CA GLY A 279 -5.44 -1.34 -29.90
C GLY A 279 -5.82 -2.43 -28.89
N HIS A 280 -6.73 -2.16 -27.94
CA HIS A 280 -7.20 -3.13 -26.95
C HIS A 280 -8.74 -3.15 -26.86
N GLY A 281 -9.26 -4.12 -26.10
CA GLY A 281 -10.69 -4.25 -25.83
C GLY A 281 -11.24 -3.23 -24.81
N TYR A 282 -12.54 -3.30 -24.60
CA TYR A 282 -13.24 -2.49 -23.61
C TYR A 282 -12.85 -2.87 -22.17
N SER A 283 -12.80 -1.88 -21.29
CA SER A 283 -12.75 -2.03 -19.84
C SER A 283 -13.94 -1.32 -19.23
N TRP A 284 -14.52 -1.94 -18.21
CA TRP A 284 -15.75 -1.44 -17.56
C TRP A 284 -15.52 -1.25 -16.07
N TYR A 285 -16.14 -0.21 -15.52
CA TYR A 285 -16.03 0.15 -14.11
C TYR A 285 -17.41 0.50 -13.58
N LEU A 286 -17.75 -0.04 -12.41
CA LEU A 286 -18.89 0.44 -11.64
C LEU A 286 -18.38 1.40 -10.59
N MET A 287 -18.95 2.59 -10.57
CA MET A 287 -18.57 3.65 -9.65
C MET A 287 -19.77 4.15 -8.86
N ASN A 288 -19.60 4.24 -7.54
CA ASN A 288 -20.43 5.06 -6.67
C ASN A 288 -19.63 6.30 -6.27
N ASN A 289 -20.01 7.47 -6.79
CA ASN A 289 -19.49 8.74 -6.33
C ASN A 289 -20.57 9.82 -6.52
N PRO A 290 -21.31 10.20 -5.46
CA PRO A 290 -22.36 11.21 -5.54
C PRO A 290 -21.89 12.58 -6.04
N ALA A 291 -20.59 12.88 -5.92
CA ALA A 291 -20.01 14.13 -6.41
C ALA A 291 -19.87 14.19 -7.94
N CYS A 292 -19.97 13.06 -8.66
CA CYS A 292 -19.93 13.02 -10.11
C CYS A 292 -21.34 13.21 -10.69
N LEU A 293 -21.62 14.42 -11.19
CA LEU A 293 -22.92 14.82 -11.71
C LEU A 293 -23.05 14.52 -13.21
N THR A 294 -21.95 14.57 -13.96
CA THR A 294 -21.95 14.34 -15.41
C THR A 294 -21.31 13.02 -15.80
N GLU A 295 -21.61 12.56 -17.02
CA GLU A 295 -20.94 11.42 -17.65
C GLU A 295 -19.42 11.67 -17.76
N GLN A 296 -19.00 12.91 -18.09
CA GLN A 296 -17.60 13.28 -18.20
C GLN A 296 -16.87 13.17 -16.85
N ASP A 297 -17.47 13.69 -15.77
CA ASP A 297 -16.88 13.62 -14.42
C ASP A 297 -16.64 12.17 -13.99
N ALA A 298 -17.59 11.29 -14.33
CA ALA A 298 -17.48 9.86 -14.04
C ALA A 298 -16.31 9.22 -14.82
N VAL A 299 -16.18 9.53 -16.11
CA VAL A 299 -15.09 9.04 -16.95
C VAL A 299 -13.73 9.53 -16.44
N GLU A 300 -13.59 10.82 -16.15
CA GLU A 300 -12.35 11.42 -15.64
C GLU A 300 -11.96 10.86 -14.28
N THR A 301 -12.92 10.72 -13.37
CA THR A 301 -12.68 10.17 -12.03
C THR A 301 -12.22 8.72 -12.09
N VAL A 302 -12.82 7.90 -12.97
CA VAL A 302 -12.38 6.51 -13.18
C VAL A 302 -11.00 6.44 -13.81
N LEU A 303 -10.72 7.26 -14.83
CA LEU A 303 -9.40 7.32 -15.46
C LEU A 303 -8.31 7.71 -14.47
N GLU A 304 -8.57 8.73 -13.65
CA GLU A 304 -7.66 9.20 -12.61
C GLU A 304 -7.42 8.12 -11.54
N GLY A 305 -8.50 7.62 -10.91
CA GLY A 305 -8.40 6.63 -9.84
C GLY A 305 -7.75 5.33 -10.31
N TYR A 306 -8.17 4.79 -11.46
CA TYR A 306 -7.66 3.49 -11.94
C TYR A 306 -6.23 3.58 -12.47
N LYS A 307 -5.80 4.73 -12.99
CA LYS A 307 -4.38 4.99 -13.29
C LYS A 307 -3.54 4.93 -12.01
N LEU A 308 -4.03 5.53 -10.92
CA LEU A 308 -3.32 5.56 -9.64
C LEU A 308 -3.31 4.19 -8.95
N ARG A 309 -4.29 3.30 -9.23
CA ARG A 309 -4.32 1.93 -8.71
C ARG A 309 -3.00 1.18 -8.93
N TRP A 310 -2.34 1.37 -10.08
CA TRP A 310 -1.04 0.75 -10.40
C TRP A 310 0.08 1.05 -9.39
N LYS A 311 -0.07 2.09 -8.55
CA LYS A 311 0.89 2.39 -7.48
C LYS A 311 1.00 1.25 -6.48
N ILE A 312 -0.10 0.57 -6.13
CA ILE A 312 -0.04 -0.53 -5.16
C ILE A 312 0.70 -1.75 -5.71
N GLU A 313 0.55 -2.05 -7.00
CA GLU A 313 1.31 -3.12 -7.67
C GLU A 313 2.81 -2.80 -7.72
N GLU A 314 3.16 -1.52 -7.86
CA GLU A 314 4.56 -1.10 -7.78
C GLU A 314 5.12 -1.19 -6.35
N ILE A 315 4.29 -0.94 -5.32
CA ILE A 315 4.64 -1.20 -3.92
C ILE A 315 4.87 -2.71 -3.71
N HIS A 316 3.97 -3.57 -4.20
CA HIS A 316 4.12 -5.03 -4.10
C HIS A 316 5.43 -5.50 -4.74
N ARG A 317 5.68 -5.08 -5.99
CA ARG A 317 6.93 -5.40 -6.70
C ARG A 317 8.16 -4.90 -5.95
N GLN A 318 8.11 -3.68 -5.41
CA GLN A 318 9.21 -3.16 -4.61
C GLN A 318 9.45 -4.01 -3.37
N ILE A 319 8.41 -4.32 -2.61
CA ILE A 319 8.58 -5.05 -1.34
C ILE A 319 9.06 -6.48 -1.58
N LYS A 320 8.51 -7.16 -2.60
CA LYS A 320 8.98 -8.48 -3.02
C LYS A 320 10.46 -8.42 -3.42
N ALA A 321 10.90 -7.41 -4.18
CA ALA A 321 12.28 -7.28 -4.65
C ALA A 321 13.27 -6.76 -3.58
N ASP A 322 13.03 -5.56 -3.04
CA ASP A 322 13.97 -4.85 -2.15
C ASP A 322 14.11 -5.51 -0.79
N TYR A 323 12.99 -6.04 -0.23
CA TYR A 323 12.96 -6.66 1.10
C TYR A 323 12.95 -8.19 1.06
N ASN A 324 12.91 -8.77 -0.14
CA ASN A 324 12.85 -10.22 -0.35
C ASN A 324 11.73 -10.86 0.49
N LEU A 325 10.51 -10.33 0.36
CA LEU A 325 9.36 -10.71 1.19
C LEU A 325 9.12 -12.24 1.20
N GLU A 326 9.26 -12.87 0.04
CA GLU A 326 9.12 -14.32 -0.15
C GLU A 326 10.23 -15.13 0.53
N ALA A 327 11.28 -14.50 1.08
CA ALA A 327 12.26 -15.15 1.93
C ALA A 327 11.91 -15.14 3.43
N ILE A 328 10.69 -14.75 3.82
CA ILE A 328 10.20 -14.90 5.20
C ILE A 328 10.23 -16.38 5.63
N ARG A 329 10.76 -16.70 6.82
CA ARG A 329 10.98 -18.10 7.28
C ARG A 329 10.58 -18.31 8.75
N LEU A 330 9.53 -17.62 9.21
CA LEU A 330 9.01 -17.79 10.56
C LEU A 330 8.02 -18.96 10.59
N GLN A 331 8.18 -19.88 11.53
CA GLN A 331 7.32 -21.07 11.62
C GLN A 331 5.93 -20.76 12.18
N ARG A 332 5.85 -19.81 13.12
CA ARG A 332 4.60 -19.45 13.79
C ARG A 332 3.78 -18.47 12.97
N TYR A 333 2.49 -18.75 12.82
CA TYR A 333 1.60 -17.95 11.98
C TYR A 333 1.43 -16.51 12.47
N GLU A 334 1.22 -16.29 13.77
CA GLU A 334 1.16 -14.93 14.35
C GLU A 334 2.45 -14.12 14.14
N ALA A 335 3.60 -14.81 14.12
CA ALA A 335 4.88 -14.17 13.84
C ALA A 335 4.99 -13.69 12.40
N LEU A 336 4.42 -14.42 11.43
CA LEU A 336 4.32 -14.01 10.03
C LEU A 336 3.46 -12.74 9.90
N LYS A 337 2.28 -12.72 10.52
CA LYS A 337 1.36 -11.57 10.50
C LYS A 337 2.02 -10.32 11.07
N THR A 338 2.68 -10.44 12.23
CA THR A 338 3.34 -9.30 12.88
C THR A 338 4.53 -8.79 12.08
N LEU A 339 5.34 -9.68 11.48
CA LEU A 339 6.45 -9.26 10.64
C LEU A 339 5.97 -8.55 9.36
N ASN A 340 4.88 -9.02 8.74
CA ASN A 340 4.27 -8.37 7.60
C ASN A 340 3.78 -6.95 7.94
N ALA A 341 3.07 -6.79 9.07
CA ALA A 341 2.62 -5.48 9.54
C ALA A 341 3.80 -4.53 9.84
N LEU A 342 4.88 -5.03 10.46
CA LEU A 342 6.11 -4.26 10.69
C LEU A 342 6.78 -3.82 9.39
N LEU A 343 6.84 -4.70 8.39
CA LEU A 343 7.39 -4.36 7.08
C LEU A 343 6.57 -3.25 6.43
N TRP A 344 5.24 -3.37 6.44
CA TRP A 344 4.36 -2.35 5.88
C TRP A 344 4.52 -1.00 6.60
N MET A 345 4.63 -1.01 7.93
CA MET A 345 4.94 0.18 8.72
C MET A 345 6.31 0.79 8.36
N ALA A 346 7.33 -0.03 8.10
CA ALA A 346 8.66 0.43 7.68
C ALA A 346 8.62 1.10 6.29
N VAL A 347 7.89 0.51 5.34
CA VAL A 347 7.71 1.07 4.00
C VAL A 347 6.87 2.35 4.08
N SER A 348 5.82 2.37 4.92
CA SER A 348 5.03 3.58 5.20
C SER A 348 5.89 4.72 5.75
N PHE A 349 6.80 4.41 6.68
CA PHE A 349 7.78 5.37 7.19
C PHE A 349 8.68 5.92 6.07
N LEU A 350 9.24 5.06 5.22
CA LEU A 350 10.06 5.48 4.07
C LEU A 350 9.29 6.43 3.17
N TYR A 351 8.06 6.06 2.84
CA TYR A 351 7.27 6.75 1.83
C TYR A 351 6.75 8.09 2.30
N THR A 352 6.53 8.28 3.61
CA THR A 352 5.91 9.50 4.11
C THR A 352 6.85 10.36 4.95
N ARG A 353 7.71 9.79 5.79
CA ARG A 353 8.56 10.59 6.69
C ARG A 353 9.83 11.07 6.00
N LEU A 354 10.29 10.34 4.98
CA LEU A 354 11.46 10.69 4.19
C LEU A 354 11.12 11.33 2.84
N GLU A 355 9.85 11.36 2.42
CA GLU A 355 9.38 12.03 1.20
C GLU A 355 9.97 13.44 1.01
N PRO A 356 9.96 14.36 2.01
CA PRO A 356 10.45 15.71 1.79
C PRO A 356 11.95 15.80 1.53
N MET A 357 12.70 14.73 1.84
CA MET A 357 14.15 14.64 1.67
C MET A 357 14.54 13.65 0.57
N VAL A 358 13.57 13.09 -0.16
CA VAL A 358 13.83 11.99 -1.11
C VAL A 358 14.78 12.40 -2.22
N VAL A 359 14.61 13.61 -2.75
CA VAL A 359 15.45 14.14 -3.83
C VAL A 359 16.88 14.33 -3.32
N ASP A 360 17.05 14.98 -2.17
CA ASP A 360 18.37 15.22 -1.57
C ASP A 360 19.09 13.90 -1.25
N ILE A 361 18.38 12.94 -0.67
CA ILE A 361 18.92 11.61 -0.34
C ILE A 361 19.35 10.88 -1.62
N VAL A 362 18.49 10.82 -2.64
CA VAL A 362 18.77 10.05 -3.85
C VAL A 362 19.87 10.68 -4.70
N LEU A 363 20.02 12.00 -4.66
CA LEU A 363 21.06 12.73 -5.39
C LEU A 363 22.41 12.81 -4.64
N GLU A 364 22.50 12.32 -3.40
CA GLU A 364 23.72 12.38 -2.61
C GLU A 364 24.84 11.55 -3.29
N PRO A 365 25.95 12.20 -3.73
CA PRO A 365 26.98 11.52 -4.52
C PRO A 365 27.65 10.35 -3.81
N GLU A 366 27.86 10.45 -2.49
CA GLU A 366 28.45 9.39 -1.66
C GLU A 366 27.62 8.08 -1.70
N LEU A 367 26.33 8.17 -1.99
CA LEU A 367 25.46 7.00 -2.09
C LEU A 367 25.50 6.34 -3.47
N GLY A 368 26.08 6.95 -4.52
CA GLY A 368 26.27 6.32 -5.82
C GLY A 368 25.00 5.71 -6.45
N LEU A 369 23.83 6.34 -6.27
CA LEU A 369 22.52 5.82 -6.71
C LEU A 369 22.09 6.31 -8.10
N VAL A 370 22.80 7.29 -8.63
CA VAL A 370 22.51 7.91 -9.93
C VAL A 370 23.81 7.96 -10.71
N ASN A 371 23.91 7.15 -11.77
CA ASN A 371 25.17 6.95 -12.48
C ASN A 371 25.70 8.22 -13.17
N ARG A 372 24.88 9.26 -13.39
CA ARG A 372 25.30 10.54 -14.05
C ARG A 372 24.48 11.78 -13.65
N LYS A 373 23.84 11.80 -12.46
CA LYS A 373 22.90 12.86 -12.03
C LYS A 373 21.79 13.21 -13.07
N LYS A 374 21.37 12.26 -13.93
CA LYS A 374 20.32 12.51 -14.93
C LYS A 374 18.94 12.48 -14.27
N ILE A 375 18.11 13.50 -14.52
CA ILE A 375 16.72 13.57 -14.03
C ILE A 375 15.91 12.34 -14.50
N SER A 376 16.24 11.78 -15.66
CA SER A 376 15.61 10.55 -16.18
C SER A 376 15.68 9.36 -15.23
N ASP A 377 16.70 9.32 -14.36
CA ASP A 377 16.90 8.25 -13.39
C ASP A 377 15.97 8.37 -12.17
N LEU A 378 15.27 9.50 -12.02
CA LEU A 378 14.21 9.75 -11.03
C LEU A 378 12.82 9.45 -11.58
N LEU A 379 12.68 9.17 -12.89
CA LEU A 379 11.38 8.91 -13.52
C LEU A 379 10.79 7.53 -13.16
N ARG A 380 11.58 6.63 -12.58
CA ARG A 380 11.04 5.39 -12.00
C ARG A 380 10.37 5.67 -10.67
N PHE A 381 9.68 4.67 -10.14
CA PHE A 381 9.20 4.69 -8.78
C PHE A 381 10.37 4.94 -7.81
N VAL A 382 10.49 6.17 -7.32
CA VAL A 382 11.68 6.68 -6.61
C VAL A 382 11.99 5.88 -5.34
N TYR A 383 10.97 5.22 -4.79
CA TYR A 383 11.07 4.50 -3.54
C TYR A 383 12.03 3.30 -3.58
N TYR A 384 12.28 2.67 -4.74
CA TYR A 384 13.33 1.64 -4.87
C TYR A 384 14.70 2.22 -4.50
N LYS A 385 15.00 3.41 -5.02
CA LYS A 385 16.26 4.10 -4.73
C LYS A 385 16.31 4.58 -3.29
N LEU A 386 15.20 5.08 -2.78
CA LEU A 386 15.11 5.52 -1.39
C LEU A 386 15.37 4.37 -0.40
N SER A 387 14.80 3.18 -0.66
CA SER A 387 15.04 1.98 0.15
C SER A 387 16.53 1.61 0.16
N LEU A 388 17.16 1.58 -1.03
CA LEU A 388 18.60 1.34 -1.15
C LEU A 388 19.44 2.43 -0.48
N ALA A 389 19.05 3.70 -0.60
CA ALA A 389 19.70 4.83 0.03
C ALA A 389 19.70 4.69 1.55
N VAL A 390 18.53 4.44 2.14
CA VAL A 390 18.35 4.30 3.59
C VAL A 390 19.14 3.11 4.12
N LYS A 391 19.17 1.99 3.38
CA LYS A 391 20.04 0.85 3.70
C LYS A 391 21.51 1.25 3.79
N ARG A 392 22.02 2.02 2.81
CA ARG A 392 23.41 2.53 2.80
C ARG A 392 23.65 3.53 3.94
N ILE A 393 22.77 4.50 4.13
CA ILE A 393 22.82 5.52 5.19
C ILE A 393 22.89 4.88 6.58
N LEU A 394 22.07 3.85 6.84
CA LEU A 394 21.99 3.20 8.14
C LEU A 394 23.05 2.10 8.35
N SER A 395 23.82 1.72 7.32
CA SER A 395 24.76 0.59 7.38
C SER A 395 25.77 0.70 8.53
N LEU A 396 26.33 1.90 8.74
CA LEU A 396 27.29 2.20 9.80
C LEU A 396 26.65 2.68 11.11
N ALA A 397 25.33 2.82 11.12
CA ALA A 397 24.61 3.43 12.23
C ALA A 397 24.16 2.38 13.25
N ARG A 398 24.23 2.72 14.55
CA ARG A 398 23.61 1.93 15.63
C ARG A 398 22.20 2.43 15.91
N VAL A 399 21.38 1.60 16.55
CA VAL A 399 20.02 2.00 16.98
C VAL A 399 20.12 3.26 17.84
N TYR A 400 19.37 4.29 17.47
CA TYR A 400 19.36 5.56 18.16
C TYR A 400 18.26 5.63 19.20
N TYR A 401 18.63 6.08 20.40
CA TYR A 401 17.71 6.48 21.44
C TYR A 401 18.14 7.87 21.91
N PRO A 402 17.23 8.87 21.93
CA PRO A 402 17.59 10.18 22.42
C PRO A 402 17.97 10.12 23.92
N PRO A 403 18.83 11.05 24.40
CA PRO A 403 19.15 11.17 25.81
C PRO A 403 17.89 11.30 26.68
N ARG A 404 17.91 10.75 27.91
CA ARG A 404 16.78 10.92 28.85
C ARG A 404 16.58 12.42 29.12
N GLY A 405 15.36 12.91 28.95
CA GLY A 405 15.00 14.32 29.21
C GLY A 405 15.13 15.25 27.99
N SER A 406 15.66 14.80 26.86
CA SER A 406 15.56 15.58 25.62
C SER A 406 14.17 15.38 25.02
N THR A 407 13.24 16.29 25.33
CA THR A 407 12.18 16.56 24.37
C THR A 407 12.87 17.10 23.11
N PRO A 408 12.62 16.55 21.92
CA PRO A 408 13.01 17.27 20.72
C PRO A 408 12.33 18.63 20.85
N LYS A 409 13.09 19.73 20.76
CA LYS A 409 12.47 20.99 20.40
C LYS A 409 11.72 20.67 19.11
N ILE A 410 10.39 20.69 19.19
CA ILE A 410 9.55 20.80 18.00
C ILE A 410 9.86 22.20 17.51
N GLY A 411 11.03 22.37 16.89
CA GLY A 411 11.33 23.51 16.05
C GLY A 411 10.44 23.36 14.84
N GLN A 412 9.15 23.62 15.04
CA GLN A 412 8.30 24.10 13.99
C GLN A 412 8.96 25.41 13.53
N LEU A 413 9.86 25.32 12.57
CA LEU A 413 9.51 26.01 11.35
C LEU A 413 8.26 25.29 10.86
N ALA A 414 7.11 25.78 11.29
CA ALA A 414 5.94 25.73 10.47
C ALA A 414 6.28 26.53 9.21
N LEU A 415 7.12 25.96 8.34
CA LEU A 415 6.81 26.10 6.93
C LEU A 415 5.39 25.54 6.87
N PRO A 416 4.40 26.34 6.45
CA PRO A 416 3.10 25.79 6.19
C PRO A 416 3.39 24.55 5.34
N PHE A 417 3.03 23.36 5.83
CA PHE A 417 2.65 22.32 4.89
C PHE A 417 1.76 23.06 3.94
N ALA A 418 2.15 23.20 2.66
CA ALA A 418 1.37 23.95 1.68
C ALA A 418 -0.07 23.58 1.98
N GLU A 419 -0.80 24.53 2.58
CA GLU A 419 -2.10 24.23 3.12
C GLU A 419 -2.83 23.70 1.91
N CYS A 420 -3.33 22.46 1.99
CA CYS A 420 -4.11 21.95 0.88
C CYS A 420 -5.22 22.99 0.67
N PRO A 421 -5.37 23.52 -0.55
CA PRO A 421 -6.48 24.41 -0.84
C PRO A 421 -7.81 23.73 -0.53
#